data_AF-A0AAW8AR63-F1
#
_entry.id   AF-A0AAW8AR63-F1
#
_cell.length_a   1.000
_cell.length_b   1.000
_cell.length_c   1.000
_cell.angle_alpha   90.00
_cell.angle_beta   90.00
_cell.angle_gamma   90.00
#
_symmetry.space_group_name_H-M   'P 1'
#
loop_
_entity.id
_entity.type
_entity.pdbx_description
1 polymer ?
#
loop_
_entity_poly.entity_id
_entity_poly.type
_entity_poly.pdbx_seq_one_letter_code
_entity_poly.pdbx_strand_id
1 'polypeptide(L)' 'MTSPLRLAPFFDEATHTVTYLVWDANTGEAAAIDPVLDYAHASGQAHTGSADAVLAAAQAQGLRLRWILETHA' A
#
# COMPACT_ATOMS: atom_id res chain seq x y z
N MET A 1 -13.34 1.19 23.64
CA MET A 1 -13.28 -0.07 22.85
C MET A 1 -12.15 0.11 21.85
N THR A 2 -11.16 -0.78 21.82
CA THR A 2 -10.11 -0.75 20.80
C THR A 2 -10.73 -1.16 19.47
N SER A 3 -10.50 -0.37 18.42
CA SER A 3 -10.91 -0.79 17.08
C SER A 3 -9.96 -1.89 16.59
N PRO A 4 -10.46 -3.00 16.00
CA PRO A 4 -9.58 -4.02 15.47
C PRO A 4 -8.85 -3.48 14.24
N LEU A 5 -7.53 -3.40 14.34
CA LEU A 5 -6.65 -3.12 13.21
C LEU A 5 -6.74 -4.28 12.21
N ARG A 6 -6.82 -3.94 10.92
CA ARG A 6 -6.75 -4.87 9.80
C ARG A 6 -5.56 -4.51 8.92
N LEU A 7 -5.01 -5.50 8.23
CA LEU A 7 -3.90 -5.29 7.31
C LEU A 7 -3.98 -6.23 6.10
N ALA A 8 -3.43 -5.77 4.98
CA ALA A 8 -3.22 -6.54 3.76
C ALA A 8 -1.77 -6.29 3.26
N PRO A 9 -0.95 -7.34 3.10
CA PRO A 9 0.39 -7.22 2.54
C PRO A 9 0.37 -7.33 1.00
N PHE A 10 1.29 -6.61 0.35
CA PHE A 10 1.53 -6.65 -1.09
C PHE A 10 3.03 -6.85 -1.29
N PHE A 11 3.41 -8.02 -1.79
CA PHE A 11 4.82 -8.35 -2.03
C PHE A 11 5.19 -8.01 -3.47
N ASP A 12 6.21 -7.18 -3.64
CA ASP A 12 6.84 -6.95 -4.94
C ASP A 12 8.04 -7.88 -5.11
N GLU A 13 7.95 -8.82 -6.06
CA GLU A 13 9.01 -9.79 -6.33
C GLU A 13 10.28 -9.13 -6.89
N ALA A 14 10.17 -7.99 -7.57
CA ALA A 14 11.31 -7.33 -8.20
C ALA A 14 12.27 -6.73 -7.16
N THR A 15 11.74 -6.09 -6.12
CA THR A 15 12.52 -5.44 -5.06
C THR A 15 12.56 -6.21 -3.73
N HIS A 16 11.74 -7.26 -3.60
CA HIS A 16 11.47 -7.96 -2.33
C HIS A 16 10.90 -7.05 -1.24
N THR A 17 10.28 -5.93 -1.62
CA THR A 17 9.55 -5.05 -0.71
C THR A 17 8.19 -5.64 -0.36
N VAL A 18 7.78 -5.48 0.90
CA VAL A 18 6.38 -5.71 1.30
C VAL A 18 5.74 -4.38 1.64
N THR A 19 4.84 -3.92 0.77
CA THR A 19 3.95 -2.79 1.07
C THR A 19 2.80 -3.27 1.95
N TYR A 20 2.40 -2.48 2.95
CA TYR A 20 1.24 -2.80 3.78
C TYR A 20 0.13 -1.77 3.62
N LEU A 21 -1.09 -2.23 3.36
CA LEU A 21 -2.31 -1.47 3.58
C LEU A 21 -2.84 -1.81 4.97
N VAL A 22 -2.86 -0.85 5.89
CA VAL A 22 -3.40 -1.01 7.24
C VAL A 22 -4.62 -0.12 7.43
N TRP A 23 -5.64 -0.59 8.16
CA TRP A 23 -6.82 0.23 8.42
C TRP A 23 -7.53 -0.09 9.72
N ASP A 24 -8.23 0.91 10.22
CA ASP A 24 -9.20 0.81 11.30
C ASP A 24 -10.50 0.20 10.77
N ALA A 25 -10.91 -0.97 11.28
CA ALA A 25 -12.12 -1.67 10.85
C ALA A 25 -13.43 -0.94 11.17
N ASN A 26 -13.44 -0.01 12.13
CA ASN A 26 -14.63 0.73 12.53
C ASN A 26 -14.84 1.99 11.67
N THR A 27 -13.76 2.69 11.33
CA THR A 27 -13.83 3.97 10.62
C THR A 27 -13.51 3.86 9.13
N GLY A 28 -12.83 2.80 8.72
CA GLY A 28 -12.31 2.65 7.35
C GLY A 28 -11.12 3.57 7.04
N GLU A 29 -10.57 4.28 8.04
CA GLU A 29 -9.38 5.09 7.84
C GLU A 29 -8.15 4.20 7.68
N ALA A 30 -7.38 4.45 6.62
CA ALA A 30 -6.30 3.58 6.18
C ALA A 30 -4.98 4.33 5.97
N ALA A 31 -3.89 3.58 6.01
CA ALA A 31 -2.55 4.00 5.63
C ALA A 31 -1.92 2.98 4.68
N ALA A 32 -1.18 3.45 3.68
CA ALA A 32 -0.23 2.64 2.91
C ALA A 32 1.17 2.85 3.50
N ILE A 33 1.90 1.76 3.75
CA ILE A 33 3.24 1.77 4.31
C ILE A 33 4.21 1.17 3.29
N ASP A 34 5.27 1.90 2.97
CA ASP A 34 6.31 1.56 2.00
C ASP A 34 5.74 1.16 0.61
N PRO A 35 4.87 1.98 -0.03
CA PRO A 35 4.36 1.69 -1.37
C PRO A 35 5.44 1.75 -2.45
N VAL A 36 5.43 0.78 -3.35
CA VAL A 36 6.41 0.67 -4.44
C VAL A 36 5.93 1.42 -5.69
N LEU A 37 6.82 2.23 -6.26
CA LEU A 37 6.77 2.67 -7.66
C LEU A 37 7.67 1.74 -8.48
N ASP A 38 7.08 0.96 -9.39
CA ASP A 38 7.83 0.00 -10.19
C ASP A 38 8.79 0.74 -11.12
N TYR A 39 10.05 0.27 -11.23
CA TYR A 39 11.06 0.93 -12.05
C TYR A 39 11.89 -0.06 -12.88
N ALA A 40 11.86 0.13 -14.19
CA ALA A 40 12.65 -0.65 -15.13
C ALA A 40 14.03 -0.01 -15.34
N HIS A 41 15.04 -0.48 -14.60
CA HIS A 41 16.41 0.07 -14.65
C HIS A 41 17.02 0.15 -16.06
N ALA A 42 16.70 -0.80 -16.95
CA ALA A 42 17.24 -0.83 -18.30
C ALA A 42 16.70 0.27 -19.22
N SER A 43 15.43 0.66 -19.05
CA SER A 43 14.75 1.64 -19.90
C SER A 43 14.53 2.99 -19.22
N GLY A 44 14.69 3.07 -17.90
CA GLY A 44 14.41 4.26 -17.11
C GLY A 44 12.91 4.56 -16.95
N GLN A 45 12.05 3.59 -17.25
CA GLN A 45 10.59 3.78 -17.18
C GLN A 45 10.06 3.43 -15.79
N ALA A 46 9.10 4.22 -15.33
CA ALA A 46 8.34 3.96 -14.12
C ALA A 46 6.92 3.46 -14.45
N HIS A 47 6.41 2.54 -13.65
CA HIS A 47 5.05 2.02 -13.73
C HIS A 47 4.40 2.03 -12.34
N THR A 48 3.08 2.14 -12.29
CA THR A 48 2.31 2.28 -11.04
C THR A 48 1.61 0.99 -10.63
N GLY A 49 1.92 -0.16 -11.25
CA GLY A 49 1.16 -1.40 -11.06
C GLY A 49 1.09 -1.84 -9.60
N SER A 50 2.22 -1.76 -8.88
CA SER A 50 2.28 -2.06 -7.45
C SER A 50 1.41 -1.11 -6.62
N ALA A 51 1.49 0.19 -6.85
CA ALA A 51 0.66 1.18 -6.17
C ALA A 51 -0.84 1.05 -6.52
N ASP A 52 -1.16 0.74 -7.78
CA ASP A 52 -2.52 0.54 -8.27
C ASP A 52 -3.19 -0.67 -7.59
N ALA A 53 -2.43 -1.73 -7.30
CA ALA A 53 -2.94 -2.89 -6.56
C ALA A 53 -3.37 -2.51 -5.13
N VAL A 54 -2.61 -1.66 -4.45
CA VAL A 54 -2.95 -1.15 -3.11
C VAL A 54 -4.20 -0.27 -3.17
N LEU A 55 -4.29 0.63 -4.15
CA LEU A 55 -5.46 1.49 -4.35
C LEU A 55 -6.71 0.69 -4.68
N ALA A 56 -6.60 -0.33 -5.53
CA ALA A 56 -7.71 -1.22 -5.88
C ALA A 56 -8.24 -1.97 -4.63
N ALA A 57 -7.34 -2.47 -3.78
CA ALA A 57 -7.73 -3.12 -2.52
C ALA A 57 -8.40 -2.15 -1.54
N ALA A 58 -7.88 -0.92 -1.42
CA ALA A 58 -8.49 0.12 -0.61
C ALA A 58 -9.90 0.47 -1.11
N GLN A 59 -10.07 0.62 -2.42
CA GLN A 59 -11.36 0.92 -3.04
C GLN A 59 -12.35 -0.23 -2.86
N ALA A 60 -11.94 -1.48 -3.07
CA ALA A 60 -12.78 -2.65 -2.90
C ALA A 60 -13.33 -2.81 -1.47
N GLN A 61 -12.56 -2.35 -0.48
CA GLN A 61 -12.92 -2.38 0.94
C GLN A 61 -13.59 -1.07 1.42
N GLY A 62 -13.82 -0.09 0.54
CA GLY A 62 -14.42 1.21 0.90
C GLY A 62 -13.56 2.04 1.85
N LEU A 63 -12.24 1.87 1.81
CA LEU A 63 -11.31 2.52 2.73
C LEU A 63 -10.99 3.95 2.29
N ARG A 64 -10.73 4.80 3.29
CA ARG A 64 -10.23 6.15 3.09
C ARG A 64 -8.76 6.21 3.45
N LEU A 65 -7.89 6.22 2.44
CA LEU A 65 -6.45 6.46 2.61
C LEU A 65 -6.23 7.87 3.17
N ARG A 66 -5.69 7.93 4.39
CA ARG A 66 -5.35 9.17 5.11
C ARG A 66 -3.85 9.44 5.10
N TRP A 67 -3.07 8.37 5.07
CA TRP A 67 -1.62 8.42 5.23
C TRP A 67 -0.92 7.57 4.18
N ILE A 68 0.22 8.09 3.73
CA ILE A 68 1.25 7.34 3.03
C ILE A 68 2.49 7.47 3.90
N LEU A 69 3.03 6.35 4.36
CA LEU A 69 4.10 6.31 5.34
C LEU A 69 5.29 5.59 4.74
N GLU A 70 6.47 6.18 4.89
CA GLU A 70 7.75 5.54 4.58
C GLU A 70 8.46 5.22 5.90
N THR A 71 9.00 4.02 6.00
CA THR A 71 9.75 3.59 7.18
C THR A 71 11.14 4.22 7.22
N HIS A 72 11.73 4.54 6.06
CA HIS A 72 13.08 5.08 5.93
C HIS A 72 13.28 5.82 4.59
N ALA A 73 14.52 6.25 4.31
CA ALA A 73 14.96 6.93 3.09
C ALA A 73 16.23 6.28 2.53
#